data_AF-A0A962EB88-F1
#
_entry.id   AF-A0A962EB88-F1
#
_cell.length_a   1.000
_cell.length_b   1.000
_cell.length_c   1.000
_cell.angle_alpha   90.00
_cell.angle_beta   90.00
_cell.angle_gamma   90.00
#
_symmetry.space_group_name_H-M   'P 1'
#
loop_
_entity.id
_entity.type
_entity.pdbx_description
1 polymer ?
#
loop_
_entity_poly.entity_id
_entity_poly.type
_entity_poly.pdbx_seq_one_letter_code
_entity_poly.pdbx_strand_id
1 'polypeptide(L)' 'LLTADLGVAVTTDLVEKLRKKIKSREIGDVDALYASLRAELLALIAPLAAPLEIDLEAKPHVILVVGVNGAGKTTTIG' A
#
# COMPACT_ATOMS: atom_id res chain seq x y z
N LEU A 1 -3.67 -8.12 10.74
CA LEU A 1 -3.94 -7.79 9.32
C LEU A 1 -5.33 -7.19 9.18
N LEU A 2 -6.42 -7.93 9.49
CA LEU A 2 -7.76 -7.34 9.51
C LEU A 2 -7.91 -6.18 10.50
N THR A 3 -7.39 -6.32 11.72
CA THR A 3 -7.35 -5.27 12.74
C THR A 3 -6.42 -4.11 12.40
N ALA A 4 -5.68 -4.21 11.29
CA ALA A 4 -4.79 -3.16 10.79
C ALA A 4 -5.38 -2.48 9.54
N ASP A 5 -6.70 -2.57 9.35
CA ASP A 5 -7.47 -1.90 8.29
C ASP A 5 -7.09 -2.27 6.84
N LEU A 6 -6.43 -3.40 6.63
CA LEU A 6 -6.08 -3.88 5.28
C LEU A 6 -7.28 -4.42 4.48
N GLY A 7 -8.41 -4.66 5.16
CA GLY A 7 -9.57 -5.32 4.57
C GLY A 7 -9.38 -6.82 4.33
N VAL A 8 -10.50 -7.49 4.02
CA VAL A 8 -10.56 -8.97 3.91
C VAL A 8 -9.80 -9.48 2.69
N ALA A 9 -9.97 -8.86 1.52
CA ALA A 9 -9.38 -9.34 0.28
C ALA A 9 -7.84 -9.38 0.37
N VAL A 10 -7.21 -8.27 0.78
CA VAL A 10 -5.76 -8.17 0.93
C VAL A 10 -5.25 -9.12 2.01
N THR A 11 -5.95 -9.20 3.16
CA THR A 11 -5.54 -10.10 4.24
C THR A 11 -5.55 -11.56 3.80
N THR A 12 -6.59 -12.00 3.10
CA THR A 12 -6.71 -13.38 2.63
C THR A 12 -5.60 -13.72 1.63
N ASP A 13 -5.37 -12.86 0.63
CA ASP A 13 -4.31 -13.06 -0.37
C ASP A 13 -2.93 -13.19 0.29
N LEU A 14 -2.62 -12.28 1.22
CA LEU A 14 -1.34 -12.25 1.92
C LEU A 14 -1.10 -13.51 2.76
N VAL A 15 -2.11 -13.94 3.51
CA VAL A 15 -2.03 -15.15 4.34
C VAL A 15 -1.84 -16.40 3.47
N GLU A 16 -2.53 -16.51 2.33
CA GLU A 16 -2.38 -17.67 1.44
C GLU A 16 -0.99 -17.73 0.80
N LYS A 17 -0.43 -16.59 0.37
CA LYS A 17 0.95 -16.52 -0.13
C LYS A 17 1.97 -16.94 0.93
N LEU A 18 1.84 -16.45 2.15
CA LEU A 18 2.73 -16.84 3.26
C LEU A 18 2.59 -18.33 3.62
N ARG A 19 1.37 -18.86 3.66
CA ARG A 19 1.12 -20.29 3.88
C ARG A 19 1.79 -21.15 2.81
N LYS A 20 1.74 -20.73 1.54
CA LYS A 20 2.41 -21.44 0.43
C LYS A 20 3.92 -21.49 0.64
N LYS A 21 4.55 -20.37 1.03
CA LYS A 21 6.00 -20.28 1.30
C LYS A 21 6.45 -21.09 2.52
N ILE A 22 5.62 -21.16 3.57
CA ILE A 22 5.87 -22.05 4.72
C ILE A 22 5.81 -23.52 4.26
N LYS A 23 4.79 -23.89 3.47
CA LYS A 23 4.63 -25.26 2.94
C LYS A 23 5.79 -25.67 2.03
N SER A 24 6.35 -24.76 1.24
CA SER A 24 7.53 -25.02 0.41
C SER A 24 8.86 -24.97 1.16
N ARG A 25 8.84 -24.78 2.50
CA ARG A 25 10.02 -24.64 3.37
C ARG A 25 10.93 -23.44 3.00
N GLU A 26 10.37 -22.43 2.34
CA GLU A 26 11.07 -21.17 2.06
C GLU A 26 11.17 -20.26 3.30
N ILE A 27 10.31 -20.49 4.31
CA ILE A 27 10.30 -19.75 5.57
C ILE A 27 10.64 -20.73 6.70
N GLY A 28 11.81 -20.54 7.32
CA GLY A 28 12.35 -21.43 8.34
C GLY A 28 12.09 -20.99 9.78
N ASP A 29 11.88 -19.69 10.01
CA ASP A 29 11.70 -19.09 11.33
C ASP A 29 10.78 -17.87 11.29
N VAL A 30 10.59 -17.26 12.46
CA VAL A 30 9.73 -16.08 12.63
C VAL A 30 10.29 -14.84 11.93
N ASP A 31 11.61 -14.67 11.89
CA ASP A 31 12.25 -13.51 11.25
C ASP A 31 12.08 -13.56 9.73
N ALA A 32 12.26 -14.75 9.14
CA ALA A 32 11.99 -15.03 7.74
C ALA A 32 10.50 -14.82 7.40
N LEU A 33 9.58 -15.13 8.33
CA LEU A 33 8.15 -14.86 8.15
C LEU A 33 7.90 -13.35 8.06
N TYR A 34 8.45 -12.56 8.98
CA TYR A 34 8.32 -11.10 8.95
C TYR A 34 8.94 -10.47 7.69
N ALA A 35 10.12 -10.95 7.29
CA ALA A 35 10.77 -10.51 6.07
C ALA A 35 9.90 -10.81 4.83
N SER A 36 9.31 -12.00 4.76
CA SER A 36 8.42 -12.40 3.67
C SER A 36 7.14 -11.57 3.66
N LEU A 37 6.52 -11.33 4.82
CA LEU A 37 5.34 -10.47 4.95
C LEU A 37 5.63 -9.04 4.46
N ARG A 38 6.76 -8.47 4.85
CA ARG A 38 7.19 -7.14 4.39
C ARG A 38 7.39 -7.12 2.87
N ALA A 39 8.04 -8.12 2.31
CA ALA A 39 8.27 -8.22 0.88
C ALA A 39 6.95 -8.27 0.08
N GLU A 40 5.97 -9.05 0.54
CA GLU A 40 4.65 -9.13 -0.10
C GLU A 40 3.87 -7.81 0.00
N LEU A 41 3.91 -7.13 1.15
CA LEU A 41 3.29 -5.81 1.31
C LEU A 41 3.92 -4.77 0.39
N LEU A 42 5.26 -4.78 0.25
CA LEU A 42 5.96 -3.90 -0.68
C LEU A 42 5.61 -4.21 -2.14
N ALA A 43 5.54 -5.49 -2.51
CA ALA A 43 5.14 -5.90 -3.86
C ALA A 43 3.71 -5.44 -4.21
N LEU A 44 2.82 -5.38 -3.21
CA LEU A 44 1.47 -4.88 -3.37
C LEU A 44 1.42 -3.35 -3.61
N ILE A 45 2.23 -2.58 -2.88
CA ILE A 45 2.17 -1.10 -2.88
C ILE A 45 3.05 -0.50 -3.98
N ALA A 46 4.21 -1.09 -4.29
CA ALA A 46 5.17 -0.58 -5.26
C ALA A 46 4.57 -0.16 -6.62
N PRO A 47 3.67 -0.93 -7.26
CA PRO A 47 3.09 -0.50 -8.55
C PRO A 47 2.14 0.70 -8.45
N LEU A 48 1.72 1.07 -7.25
CA LEU A 48 0.82 2.20 -6.98
C LEU A 48 1.59 3.46 -6.55
N ALA A 49 2.88 3.31 -6.21
CA ALA A 49 3.72 4.40 -5.74
C ALA A 49 4.22 5.22 -6.94
N ALA A 50 3.46 6.26 -7.29
CA ALA A 50 3.87 7.27 -8.27
C ALA A 50 3.89 8.65 -7.61
N PRO A 51 4.99 9.43 -7.70
CA PRO A 51 5.02 10.79 -7.22
C PRO A 51 4.12 11.69 -8.08
N LEU A 52 3.61 12.77 -7.48
CA LEU A 52 2.98 13.85 -8.24
C LEU A 52 4.08 14.66 -8.93
N GLU A 53 4.17 14.55 -10.25
CA GLU A 53 5.07 15.36 -11.06
C GLU A 53 4.34 16.60 -11.56
N ILE A 54 4.86 17.78 -11.23
CA ILE A 54 4.30 19.07 -11.63
C ILE A 54 5.18 19.64 -12.74
N ASP A 55 4.62 19.78 -13.94
CA ASP A 55 5.24 20.57 -14.99
C ASP A 55 5.11 22.06 -14.65
N LEU A 56 6.27 22.70 -14.43
CA LEU A 56 6.37 24.11 -14.06
C LEU A 56 6.29 25.05 -15.28
N GLU A 57 6.38 24.53 -16.50
CA GLU A 57 6.20 25.30 -17.74
C GLU A 57 4.71 25.47 -18.07
N ALA A 58 3.88 24.49 -17.73
CA ALA A 58 2.43 24.56 -17.86
C ALA A 58 1.82 25.61 -16.92
N LYS A 59 1.35 26.73 -17.47
CA LYS A 59 0.77 27.84 -16.71
C LYS A 59 -0.60 28.27 -17.26
N PRO A 60 -1.67 28.27 -16.43
CA PRO A 60 -1.68 27.86 -15.02
C PRO A 60 -1.64 26.32 -14.86
N HIS A 61 -1.01 25.84 -13.78
CA HIS A 61 -1.13 24.45 -13.35
C HIS A 61 -2.37 24.32 -12.45
N VAL A 62 -3.34 23.48 -12.83
CA VAL A 62 -4.63 23.37 -12.15
C VAL A 62 -4.76 21.99 -11.51
N ILE A 63 -4.93 21.95 -10.18
CA ILE A 63 -5.19 20.72 -9.41
C ILE A 63 -6.62 20.81 -8.85
N LEU A 64 -7.48 19.86 -9.24
CA LEU A 64 -8.83 19.72 -8.69
C LEU A 64 -8.82 18.76 -7.50
N VAL A 65 -9.05 19.29 -6.29
CA VAL A 65 -9.11 18.48 -5.06
C VAL A 65 -10.56 18.08 -4.76
N VAL A 66 -10.82 16.76 -4.68
CA VAL A 66 -12.16 16.19 -4.46
C VAL A 66 -12.20 15.26 -3.24
N GLY A 67 -13.38 15.08 -2.65
CA GLY A 67 -13.58 14.21 -1.48
C GLY A 67 -14.72 14.69 -0.57
N VAL A 68 -15.15 13.85 0.37
CA VAL A 68 -16.27 14.15 1.28
C VAL A 68 -15.92 15.20 2.35
N ASN A 69 -16.93 15.76 3.02
CA ASN A 69 -16.71 16.69 4.13
C ASN A 69 -15.96 16.02 5.28
N GLY A 70 -15.01 16.75 5.89
CA GLY A 70 -14.18 16.22 6.98
C GLY A 70 -12.98 15.37 6.54
N ALA A 71 -12.82 15.05 5.25
CA ALA A 71 -11.69 14.25 4.74
C ALA A 71 -10.34 15.00 4.64
N GLY A 72 -10.24 16.23 5.18
CA GLY A 72 -8.98 16.99 5.22
C GLY A 72 -8.63 17.81 3.97
N LYS A 73 -9.50 17.93 2.96
CA LYS A 73 -9.20 18.66 1.69
C LYS A 73 -8.60 20.06 1.90
N THR A 74 -9.22 20.90 2.72
CA THR A 74 -8.75 22.27 2.98
C THR A 74 -7.39 22.28 3.69
N THR A 75 -7.17 21.32 4.60
CA THR A 75 -5.89 21.11 5.30
C THR A 75 -4.79 20.59 4.37
N THR A 76 -5.14 19.83 3.33
CA THR A 76 -4.17 19.35 2.33
C THR A 76 -3.78 20.44 1.34
N ILE A 77 -4.66 21.41 1.08
CA ILE A 77 -4.41 22.52 0.14
C ILE A 77 -3.59 23.64 0.79
N GLY A 78 -3.93 24.02 2.03
CA GLY A 78 -3.29 25.11 2.76
C GLY A 78 -2.02 24.68 3.46
#